data_AF-A0A0M9GSH0-F1
#
_entry.id   AF-A0A0M9GSH0-F1
#
_cell.length_a   1.000
_cell.length_b   1.000
_cell.length_c   1.000
_cell.angle_alpha   90.00
_cell.angle_beta   90.00
_cell.angle_gamma   90.00
#
_symmetry.space_group_name_H-M   'P 1'
#
loop_
_entity.id
_entity.type
_entity.pdbx_description
1 polymer ?
#
loop_
_entity_poly.entity_id
_entity_poly.type
_entity_poly.pdbx_seq_one_letter_code
_entity_poly.pdbx_strand_id
1 'polypeptide(L)'
;MGKLLIILLVTMSSILSTTSVSAENNYETIEKEELITKEQYNQLIDNLKLNNVTKEQLYEQIIEQQKLLTETQKEKVTDMYQYINYAATLLGIIVAIALALIAETGRRIKNEIKKHQAKIDKVLSSKEFDDKLKKIEDSIIGFNKYKEDSERQITELVELINELNNDIGLDKVKGSLSGDGESKAEFLKVEGENEFISPVKRVTRDLKTIRRIKELSNGRCDLCEQYANSINIHHIVPKVSGGADSVENLALLCASCNHRIGDGTNMNKSELEKIKLAAEKRLKKYFPGS
;
A
#
# COMPACT_ATOMS: atom_id res chain seq x y z
N MET A 1 -13.58 -8.17 5.16
CA MET A 1 -13.15 -8.54 6.53
C MET A 1 -14.12 -9.47 7.25
N GLY A 2 -15.44 -9.20 7.31
CA GLY A 2 -16.38 -10.03 8.07
C GLY A 2 -16.38 -11.53 7.74
N LYS A 3 -16.27 -11.93 6.46
CA LYS A 3 -16.22 -13.35 6.05
C LYS A 3 -14.98 -14.09 6.55
N LEU A 4 -13.83 -13.42 6.58
CA LEU A 4 -12.56 -13.99 7.04
C LEU A 4 -12.57 -14.24 8.55
N LEU A 5 -13.20 -13.35 9.31
CA LEU A 5 -13.37 -13.47 10.75
C LEU A 5 -14.28 -14.64 11.13
N ILE A 6 -15.38 -14.84 10.40
CA ILE A 6 -16.30 -15.97 10.61
C ILE A 6 -15.58 -17.30 10.36
N ILE A 7 -14.79 -17.39 9.29
CA ILE A 7 -13.98 -18.58 9.00
C ILE A 7 -13.01 -18.86 10.16
N LEU A 8 -12.33 -17.83 10.67
CA LEU A 8 -11.38 -17.98 11.77
C LEU A 8 -12.07 -18.49 13.05
N LEU A 9 -13.22 -17.93 13.42
CA LEU A 9 -14.00 -18.37 14.58
C LEU A 9 -14.50 -19.81 14.44
N VAL A 10 -14.97 -20.21 13.25
CA VAL A 10 -15.39 -21.59 12.99
C VAL A 10 -14.20 -22.55 13.11
N THR A 11 -13.05 -22.20 12.54
CA THR A 11 -11.85 -23.06 12.64
C THR A 11 -11.35 -23.20 14.07
N MET A 12 -11.37 -22.13 14.88
CA MET A 12 -10.96 -22.22 16.29
C MET A 12 -11.94 -23.06 17.11
N SER A 13 -13.25 -22.96 16.85
CA SER A 13 -14.26 -23.81 17.50
C SER A 13 -14.06 -25.29 17.16
N SER A 14 -13.79 -25.61 15.89
CA SER A 14 -13.48 -26.98 15.48
C SER A 14 -12.21 -27.53 16.13
N ILE A 15 -11.15 -26.72 16.25
CA ILE A 15 -9.90 -27.13 16.91
C ILE A 15 -10.15 -27.37 18.42
N LEU A 16 -10.89 -26.49 19.09
CA LEU A 16 -11.23 -26.66 20.50
C LEU A 16 -12.02 -27.96 20.73
N SER A 17 -13.01 -28.22 19.87
CA SER A 17 -13.82 -29.44 19.95
C SER A 17 -13.03 -30.72 19.68
N THR A 18 -12.06 -30.72 18.77
CA THR A 18 -11.24 -31.92 18.53
C THR A 18 -10.25 -32.16 19.67
N THR A 19 -9.71 -31.10 20.26
CA THR A 19 -8.82 -31.22 21.43
C THR A 19 -9.53 -31.71 22.68
N SER A 20 -10.80 -31.32 22.91
CA SER A 20 -11.57 -31.78 24.07
C SER A 20 -11.91 -33.27 23.96
N VAL A 21 -12.35 -33.72 22.78
CA VAL A 21 -12.65 -35.14 22.52
C VAL A 21 -11.39 -36.01 22.66
N SER A 22 -10.24 -35.53 22.17
CA SER A 22 -8.97 -36.27 22.34
C SER A 22 -8.56 -36.37 23.81
N ALA A 23 -8.85 -35.37 24.63
CA ALA A 23 -8.52 -35.40 26.05
C ALA A 23 -9.45 -36.35 26.82
N GLU A 24 -10.76 -36.33 26.54
CA GLU A 24 -11.74 -37.27 27.13
C GLU A 24 -11.41 -38.72 26.79
N ASN A 25 -11.07 -39.02 25.52
CA ASN A 25 -10.68 -40.36 25.11
C ASN A 25 -9.41 -40.85 25.81
N ASN A 26 -8.44 -39.97 26.04
CA ASN A 26 -7.23 -40.32 26.79
C ASN A 26 -7.54 -40.59 28.27
N TYR A 27 -8.51 -39.87 28.87
CA TYR A 27 -8.94 -40.11 30.24
C TYR A 27 -9.59 -41.50 30.40
N GLU A 28 -10.51 -41.86 29.49
CA GLU A 28 -11.10 -43.20 29.46
C GLU A 28 -10.06 -44.30 29.25
N THR A 29 -9.01 -44.03 28.47
CA THR A 29 -7.95 -45.01 28.18
C THR A 29 -7.08 -45.24 29.42
N ILE A 30 -6.76 -44.20 30.19
CA ILE A 30 -6.06 -44.32 31.48
C ILE A 30 -6.92 -45.09 32.49
N GLU A 31 -8.24 -44.94 32.45
CA GLU A 31 -9.15 -45.72 33.30
C GLU A 31 -9.25 -47.20 32.89
N LYS A 32 -8.90 -47.52 31.64
CA LYS A 32 -8.91 -48.86 31.05
C LYS A 32 -7.54 -49.53 30.98
N GLU A 33 -6.44 -48.87 31.36
CA GLU A 33 -5.16 -49.55 31.61
C GLU A 33 -5.36 -50.47 32.84
N GLU A 34 -5.70 -51.73 32.55
CA GLU A 34 -6.00 -52.75 33.53
C GLU A 34 -4.87 -52.83 34.57
N LEU A 35 -5.22 -52.58 35.84
CA LEU A 35 -4.43 -53.03 36.98
C LEU A 35 -4.00 -54.48 36.71
N ILE A 36 -2.71 -54.76 36.86
CA ILE A 36 -2.14 -56.11 36.68
C ILE A 36 -3.09 -57.11 37.32
N THR A 37 -3.62 -58.03 36.52
CA THR A 37 -4.61 -58.96 37.04
C THR A 37 -3.97 -59.84 38.11
N LYS A 38 -4.75 -60.27 39.11
CA LYS A 38 -4.26 -61.16 40.17
C LYS A 38 -3.52 -62.39 39.62
N GLU A 39 -3.91 -62.82 38.43
CA GLU A 39 -3.32 -63.95 37.69
C GLU A 39 -1.95 -63.61 37.07
N GLN A 40 -1.81 -62.45 36.43
CA GLN A 40 -0.51 -61.94 35.94
C GLN A 40 0.46 -61.71 37.10
N TYR A 41 -0.05 -61.22 38.24
CA TYR A 41 0.75 -61.00 39.43
C TYR A 41 1.27 -62.32 40.02
N ASN A 42 0.40 -63.33 40.15
CA ASN A 42 0.79 -64.65 40.64
C ASN A 42 1.85 -65.30 39.74
N GLN A 43 1.73 -65.16 38.41
CA GLN A 43 2.77 -65.61 37.47
C GLN A 43 4.12 -64.91 37.71
N LEU A 44 4.12 -63.60 37.98
CA LEU A 44 5.33 -62.84 38.26
C LEU A 44 6.01 -63.29 39.57
N ILE A 45 5.19 -63.55 40.60
CA ILE A 45 5.64 -64.02 41.91
C ILE A 45 6.19 -65.44 41.85
N ASP A 46 5.55 -66.34 41.10
CA ASP A 46 6.00 -67.72 40.99
C ASP A 46 7.36 -67.82 40.26
N ASN A 47 7.64 -66.89 39.35
CA ASN A 47 8.95 -66.73 38.75
C ASN A 47 10.04 -66.26 39.74
N LEU A 48 9.68 -65.62 40.85
CA LEU A 48 10.61 -65.03 41.82
C LEU A 48 10.96 -65.95 43.02
N LYS A 49 10.33 -67.13 43.16
CA LYS A 49 10.60 -68.13 44.22
C LYS A 49 10.63 -67.60 45.67
N LEU A 50 9.76 -66.64 46.02
CA LEU A 50 9.69 -66.06 47.37
C LEU A 50 8.92 -66.97 48.37
N ASN A 51 9.35 -67.01 49.64
CA ASN A 51 8.71 -67.77 50.71
C ASN A 51 7.29 -67.24 51.06
N ASN A 52 6.40 -68.11 51.54
CA ASN A 52 4.95 -67.87 51.62
C ASN A 52 4.48 -66.71 52.52
N VAL A 53 5.28 -66.20 53.46
CA VAL A 53 4.86 -65.11 54.37
C VAL A 53 5.09 -63.70 53.77
N THR A 54 5.69 -63.58 52.57
CA THR A 54 5.95 -62.27 51.96
C THR A 54 5.12 -61.96 50.71
N LYS A 55 4.35 -62.92 50.16
CA LYS A 55 3.66 -62.74 48.87
C LYS A 55 2.43 -61.83 48.96
N GLU A 56 1.57 -62.04 49.96
CA GLU A 56 0.35 -61.24 50.16
C GLU A 56 0.68 -59.81 50.63
N GLN A 57 1.66 -59.64 51.52
CA GLN A 57 2.13 -58.32 51.93
C GLN A 57 2.71 -57.53 50.76
N LEU A 58 3.48 -58.18 49.87
CA LEU A 58 4.00 -57.55 48.66
C LEU A 58 2.88 -57.18 47.68
N TYR A 59 1.84 -58.02 47.57
CA TYR A 59 0.69 -57.75 46.70
C TYR A 59 -0.10 -56.54 47.15
N GLU A 60 -0.41 -56.45 48.45
CA GLU A 60 -1.11 -55.29 49.02
C GLU A 60 -0.27 -54.01 48.85
N GLN A 61 1.05 -54.06 49.09
CA GLN A 61 1.93 -52.92 48.85
C GLN A 61 1.95 -52.48 47.38
N ILE A 62 1.94 -53.42 46.43
CA ILE A 62 1.92 -53.10 45.00
C ILE A 62 0.59 -52.49 44.58
N ILE A 63 -0.54 -53.01 45.08
CA ILE A 63 -1.86 -52.40 44.86
C ILE A 63 -1.91 -50.98 45.43
N GLU A 64 -1.40 -50.78 46.65
CA GLU A 64 -1.38 -49.46 47.30
C GLU A 64 -0.54 -48.45 46.51
N GLN A 65 0.65 -48.85 46.03
CA GLN A 65 1.49 -48.03 45.16
C GLN A 65 0.81 -47.72 43.82
N GLN A 66 0.14 -48.70 43.21
CA GLN A 66 -0.62 -48.49 41.98
C GLN A 66 -1.77 -47.48 42.18
N LYS A 67 -2.53 -47.61 43.27
CA LYS A 67 -3.59 -46.64 43.62
C LYS A 67 -3.04 -45.24 43.79
N LEU A 68 -1.96 -45.08 44.54
CA LEU A 68 -1.31 -43.78 44.75
C LEU A 68 -0.82 -43.16 43.44
N LEU A 69 -0.25 -43.97 42.55
CA LEU A 69 0.19 -43.53 41.23
C LEU A 69 -1.00 -43.07 40.38
N THR A 70 -2.09 -43.83 40.35
CA THR A 70 -3.32 -43.48 39.63
C THR A 70 -3.96 -42.21 40.19
N GLU A 71 -4.04 -42.04 41.51
CA GLU A 71 -4.55 -40.82 42.15
C GLU A 71 -3.70 -39.59 41.79
N THR A 72 -2.37 -39.72 41.83
CA THR A 72 -1.44 -38.65 41.43
C THR A 72 -1.58 -38.30 39.95
N GLN A 73 -1.79 -39.29 39.08
CA GLN A 73 -2.06 -39.06 37.66
C GLN A 73 -3.40 -38.34 37.45
N LYS A 74 -4.46 -38.74 38.16
CA LYS A 74 -5.78 -38.08 38.10
C LYS A 74 -5.72 -36.61 38.55
N GLU A 75 -4.96 -36.31 39.60
CA GLU A 75 -4.74 -34.93 40.06
C GLU A 75 -4.03 -34.09 38.99
N LYS A 76 -2.92 -34.59 38.42
CA LYS A 76 -2.20 -33.90 37.33
C LYS A 76 -3.07 -33.65 36.11
N VAL A 77 -3.91 -34.62 35.75
CA VAL A 77 -4.82 -34.45 34.61
C VAL A 77 -5.89 -33.40 34.93
N THR A 78 -6.43 -33.40 36.15
CA THR A 78 -7.39 -32.39 36.61
C THR A 78 -6.81 -30.97 36.56
N ASP A 79 -5.57 -30.79 37.04
CA ASP A 79 -4.86 -29.51 36.97
C ASP A 79 -4.62 -29.06 35.53
N MET A 80 -4.24 -29.99 34.65
CA MET A 80 -4.06 -29.71 33.23
C MET A 80 -5.37 -29.26 32.57
N TYR A 81 -6.50 -29.89 32.89
CA TYR A 81 -7.83 -29.47 32.42
C TYR A 81 -8.21 -28.06 32.91
N GLN A 82 -7.92 -27.74 34.17
CA GLN A 82 -8.16 -26.39 34.69
C GLN A 82 -7.32 -25.33 33.94
N TYR A 83 -6.05 -25.63 33.67
CA TYR A 83 -5.17 -24.74 32.90
C TYR A 83 -5.66 -24.53 31.47
N ILE A 84 -6.11 -25.59 30.79
CA ILE A 84 -6.68 -25.51 29.43
C ILE A 84 -7.94 -24.63 29.44
N ASN A 85 -8.84 -24.80 30.41
CA ASN A 85 -10.05 -23.99 30.52
C ASN A 85 -9.74 -22.51 30.80
N TYR A 86 -8.74 -22.23 31.64
CA TYR A 86 -8.28 -20.86 31.89
C TYR A 86 -7.69 -20.22 30.63
N ALA A 87 -6.83 -20.94 29.90
CA ALA A 87 -6.25 -20.49 28.65
C ALA A 87 -7.32 -20.22 27.58
N ALA A 88 -8.33 -21.09 27.46
CA ALA A 88 -9.46 -20.91 26.54
C ALA A 88 -10.28 -19.66 26.89
N THR A 89 -10.51 -19.41 28.19
CA THR A 89 -11.22 -18.21 28.67
C THR A 89 -10.45 -16.93 28.35
N LEU A 90 -9.15 -16.91 28.62
CA LEU A 90 -8.29 -15.77 28.27
C LEU A 90 -8.27 -15.50 26.77
N LEU A 91 -8.17 -16.55 25.96
CA LEU A 91 -8.22 -16.42 24.49
C LEU A 91 -9.55 -15.82 24.03
N GLY A 92 -10.67 -16.28 24.61
CA GLY A 92 -12.00 -15.72 24.35
C GLY A 92 -12.09 -14.22 24.66
N ILE A 93 -11.52 -13.79 25.80
CA ILE A 93 -11.47 -12.37 26.19
C ILE A 93 -10.64 -11.55 25.20
N ILE A 94 -9.45 -12.05 24.81
CA ILE A 94 -8.58 -11.37 23.84
C ILE A 94 -9.30 -11.19 22.49
N VAL A 95 -9.98 -12.24 22.01
CA VAL A 95 -10.76 -12.18 20.76
C VAL A 95 -11.90 -11.16 20.90
N ALA A 96 -12.64 -11.15 22.01
CA ALA A 96 -13.71 -10.19 22.23
C ALA A 96 -13.20 -8.73 22.23
N ILE A 97 -12.07 -8.46 22.88
CA ILE A 97 -11.42 -7.13 22.87
C ILE A 97 -11.01 -6.74 21.45
N ALA A 98 -10.38 -7.64 20.70
CA ALA A 98 -9.98 -7.37 19.32
C ALA A 98 -11.19 -7.02 18.43
N LEU A 99 -12.30 -7.74 18.58
CA LEU A 99 -13.54 -7.46 17.87
C LEU A 99 -14.13 -6.10 18.23
N ALA A 100 -14.14 -5.73 19.51
CA ALA A 100 -14.60 -4.43 19.97
C ALA A 100 -13.77 -3.28 19.39
N LEU A 101 -12.44 -3.44 19.34
CA LEU A 101 -11.53 -2.45 18.73
C LEU A 101 -11.76 -2.31 17.22
N ILE A 102 -11.96 -3.41 16.50
CA ILE A 102 -12.29 -3.38 15.06
C ILE A 102 -13.62 -2.66 14.84
N ALA A 103 -14.65 -2.94 15.65
CA ALA A 103 -15.96 -2.32 15.54
C ALA A 103 -15.91 -0.81 15.85
N GLU A 104 -15.16 -0.39 16.86
CA GLU A 104 -14.93 1.03 17.18
C GLU A 104 -14.19 1.75 16.05
N THR A 105 -13.13 1.15 15.52
CA THR A 105 -12.37 1.70 14.38
C THR A 105 -13.27 1.85 13.15
N GLY A 106 -14.11 0.84 12.86
CA GLY A 106 -15.10 0.90 11.79
C GLY A 106 -16.12 2.02 11.97
N ARG A 107 -16.59 2.25 13.20
CA ARG A 107 -17.49 3.39 13.52
C ARG A 107 -16.82 4.74 13.28
N ARG A 108 -15.56 4.91 13.70
CA ARG A 108 -14.80 6.16 13.48
C ARG A 108 -14.61 6.46 12.00
N ILE A 109 -14.19 5.47 11.21
CA ILE A 109 -14.03 5.61 9.76
C ILE A 109 -15.36 6.00 9.10
N LYS A 110 -16.46 5.33 9.48
CA LYS A 110 -17.81 5.65 8.95
C LYS A 110 -18.23 7.09 9.25
N ASN A 111 -17.91 7.60 10.44
CA ASN A 111 -18.23 8.97 10.84
C ASN A 111 -17.40 10.01 10.07
N GLU A 112 -16.11 9.78 9.87
CA GLU A 112 -15.27 10.66 9.04
C GLU A 112 -15.71 10.67 7.58
N ILE A 113 -16.09 9.50 7.02
CA ILE A 113 -16.67 9.43 5.66
C ILE A 113 -17.93 10.30 5.58
N LYS A 114 -18.86 10.18 6.54
CA LYS A 114 -20.08 11.02 6.56
C LYS A 114 -19.76 12.51 6.64
N LYS A 115 -18.76 12.90 7.43
CA LYS A 115 -18.32 14.30 7.56
C LYS A 115 -17.72 14.83 6.26
N HIS A 116 -16.92 14.03 5.57
CA HIS A 116 -16.38 14.39 4.26
C HIS A 116 -17.48 14.46 3.19
N GLN A 117 -18.42 13.52 3.19
CA GLN A 117 -19.57 13.54 2.29
C GLN A 117 -20.38 14.84 2.47
N ALA A 118 -20.71 15.20 3.71
CA ALA A 118 -21.43 16.45 3.99
C ALA A 118 -20.67 17.71 3.52
N LYS A 119 -19.33 17.71 3.57
CA LYS A 119 -18.53 18.81 3.02
C LYS A 119 -18.60 18.85 1.49
N ILE A 120 -18.54 17.70 0.84
CA ILE A 120 -18.68 17.59 -0.62
C ILE A 120 -20.06 18.08 -1.05
N ASP A 121 -21.12 17.60 -0.40
CA ASP A 121 -22.50 17.99 -0.70
C ASP A 121 -22.70 19.51 -0.50
N LYS A 122 -22.09 20.10 0.54
CA LYS A 122 -22.09 21.55 0.75
C LYS A 122 -21.39 22.33 -0.37
N VAL A 123 -20.29 21.82 -0.92
CA VAL A 123 -19.58 22.46 -2.04
C VAL A 123 -20.40 22.32 -3.33
N LEU A 124 -20.94 21.13 -3.60
CA LEU A 124 -21.74 20.86 -4.79
C LEU A 124 -23.06 21.62 -4.82
N SER A 125 -23.65 21.88 -3.65
CA SER A 125 -24.86 22.71 -3.51
C SER A 125 -24.56 24.21 -3.37
N SER A 126 -23.28 24.60 -3.41
CA SER A 126 -22.93 26.01 -3.29
C SER A 126 -23.20 26.74 -4.59
N LYS A 127 -23.93 27.85 -4.50
CA LYS A 127 -24.17 28.76 -5.64
C LYS A 127 -22.87 29.18 -6.33
N GLU A 128 -21.76 29.29 -5.59
CA GLU A 128 -20.44 29.60 -6.16
C GLU A 128 -19.95 28.52 -7.14
N PHE A 129 -20.25 27.24 -6.88
CA PHE A 129 -19.91 26.15 -7.79
C PHE A 129 -20.75 26.22 -9.08
N ASP A 130 -22.06 26.47 -8.95
CA ASP A 130 -22.95 26.66 -10.10
C ASP A 130 -22.55 27.87 -10.96
N ASP A 131 -22.21 28.99 -10.32
CA ASP A 131 -21.75 30.20 -11.02
C ASP A 131 -20.44 29.95 -11.79
N LYS A 132 -19.52 29.15 -11.22
CA LYS A 132 -18.29 28.73 -11.90
C LYS A 132 -18.57 27.80 -13.08
N LEU A 133 -19.46 26.83 -12.91
CA LEU A 133 -19.89 25.94 -14.00
C LEU A 133 -20.48 26.75 -15.16
N LYS A 134 -21.41 27.66 -14.85
CA LYS A 134 -22.02 28.54 -15.84
C LYS A 134 -20.99 29.39 -16.60
N LYS A 135 -20.00 29.95 -15.90
CA LYS A 135 -18.92 30.72 -16.55
C LYS A 135 -18.08 29.86 -17.51
N ILE A 136 -17.85 28.59 -17.19
CA ILE A 136 -17.17 27.65 -18.07
C ILE A 136 -18.05 27.33 -19.29
N GLU A 137 -19.34 27.06 -19.08
CA GLU A 137 -20.30 26.84 -20.17
C GLU A 137 -20.35 28.03 -21.13
N ASP A 138 -20.45 29.25 -20.60
CA ASP A 138 -20.43 30.49 -21.39
C ASP A 138 -19.12 30.63 -22.18
N SER A 139 -17.99 30.23 -21.60
CA SER A 139 -16.68 30.26 -22.28
C SER A 139 -16.60 29.24 -23.42
N ILE A 140 -17.17 28.04 -23.25
CA ILE A 140 -17.23 27.00 -24.28
C ILE A 140 -18.13 27.45 -25.44
N ILE A 141 -19.29 28.05 -25.13
CA ILE A 141 -20.20 28.60 -26.14
C ILE A 141 -19.48 29.70 -26.95
N GLY A 142 -18.74 30.59 -26.28
CA GLY A 142 -17.94 31.62 -26.95
C GLY A 142 -16.87 31.04 -27.88
N PHE A 143 -16.17 29.98 -27.44
CA PHE A 143 -15.16 29.31 -28.27
C PHE A 143 -15.77 28.63 -29.52
N ASN A 144 -16.92 27.98 -29.37
CA ASN A 144 -17.60 27.34 -30.51
C ASN A 144 -18.08 28.38 -31.53
N LYS A 145 -18.62 29.51 -31.07
CA LYS A 145 -19.01 30.61 -31.96
C LYS A 145 -17.81 31.15 -32.74
N TYR A 146 -16.68 31.36 -32.07
CA TYR A 146 -15.45 31.80 -32.73
C TYR A 146 -14.97 30.81 -33.80
N LYS A 147 -15.09 29.50 -33.51
CA LYS A 147 -14.77 28.45 -34.47
C LYS A 147 -15.67 28.50 -35.71
N GLU A 148 -16.98 28.62 -35.52
CA GLU A 148 -17.96 28.76 -36.62
C GLU A 148 -17.68 30.01 -37.47
N ASP A 149 -17.40 31.15 -36.83
CA ASP A 149 -17.04 32.39 -37.53
C ASP A 149 -15.74 32.22 -38.34
N SER A 150 -14.75 31.52 -37.79
CA SER A 150 -13.48 31.24 -38.47
C SER A 150 -13.66 30.29 -39.67
N GLU A 151 -14.48 29.24 -39.51
CA GLU A 151 -14.83 28.31 -40.61
C GLU A 151 -15.53 29.05 -41.75
N ARG A 152 -16.45 29.97 -41.44
CA ARG A 152 -17.12 30.82 -42.42
C ARG A 152 -16.14 31.71 -43.19
N GLN A 153 -15.21 32.38 -42.50
CA GLN A 153 -14.20 33.22 -43.16
C GLN A 153 -13.29 32.42 -44.09
N ILE A 154 -12.94 31.18 -43.70
CA ILE A 154 -12.16 30.28 -44.56
C ILE A 154 -12.97 29.92 -45.81
N THR A 155 -14.26 29.61 -45.68
CA THR A 155 -15.13 29.34 -46.84
C THR A 155 -15.20 30.53 -47.79
N GLU A 156 -15.43 31.74 -47.28
CA GLU A 156 -15.48 32.98 -48.09
C GLU A 156 -14.14 33.24 -48.81
N LEU A 157 -13.00 33.01 -48.14
CA LEU A 157 -11.68 33.09 -48.77
C LEU A 157 -11.46 32.05 -49.87
N VAL A 158 -11.92 30.82 -49.66
CA VAL A 158 -11.82 29.74 -50.66
C VAL A 158 -12.66 30.08 -51.89
N GLU A 159 -13.86 30.64 -51.71
CA GLU A 159 -14.71 31.11 -52.81
C GLU A 159 -14.01 32.22 -53.61
N LEU A 160 -13.45 33.24 -52.95
CA LEU A 160 -12.68 34.31 -53.60
C LEU A 160 -11.47 33.78 -54.37
N ILE A 161 -10.74 32.81 -53.81
CA ILE A 161 -9.61 32.17 -54.50
C ILE A 161 -10.09 31.43 -55.76
N ASN A 162 -11.24 30.76 -55.71
CA ASN A 162 -11.80 30.07 -56.87
C ASN A 162 -12.26 31.05 -57.95
N GLU A 163 -12.89 32.15 -57.59
CA GLU A 163 -13.26 33.23 -58.52
C GLU A 163 -12.02 33.81 -59.21
N LEU A 164 -10.97 34.15 -58.45
CA LEU A 164 -9.71 34.65 -59.00
C LEU A 164 -9.04 33.63 -59.94
N ASN A 165 -9.06 32.35 -59.60
CA ASN A 165 -8.50 31.30 -60.47
C ASN A 165 -9.23 31.21 -61.81
N ASN A 166 -10.56 31.37 -61.80
CA ASN A 166 -11.37 31.38 -63.02
C ASN A 166 -11.04 32.60 -63.89
N ASP A 167 -10.91 33.78 -63.28
CA ASP A 167 -10.62 35.04 -63.99
C ASP A 167 -9.21 35.06 -64.61
N ILE A 168 -8.22 34.47 -63.93
CA ILE A 168 -6.83 34.42 -64.42
C ILE A 168 -6.66 33.32 -65.49
N GLY A 169 -7.64 32.42 -65.66
CA GLY A 169 -7.57 31.33 -66.64
C GLY A 169 -6.51 30.28 -66.31
N LEU A 170 -6.21 30.10 -65.02
CA LEU A 170 -5.19 29.15 -64.52
C LEU A 170 -5.52 27.68 -64.79
N ASP A 171 -6.76 27.37 -65.18
CA ASP A 171 -7.16 26.02 -65.59
C ASP A 171 -6.37 25.51 -66.81
N LYS A 172 -5.81 26.42 -67.62
CA LYS A 172 -4.95 26.05 -68.75
C LYS A 172 -3.52 25.66 -68.35
N VAL A 173 -3.07 25.97 -67.13
CA VAL A 173 -1.70 25.70 -66.67
C VAL A 173 -1.60 24.35 -65.94
N LYS A 174 -2.70 23.86 -65.32
CA LYS A 174 -2.71 22.58 -64.59
C LYS A 174 -2.44 21.35 -65.48
N GLY A 175 -2.69 21.43 -66.79
CA GLY A 175 -2.42 20.34 -67.74
C GLY A 175 -0.93 20.08 -68.04
N SER A 176 0.00 20.93 -67.57
CA SER A 176 1.44 20.77 -67.84
C SER A 176 2.28 20.31 -66.63
N LEU A 177 1.64 20.06 -65.48
CA LEU A 177 2.31 19.72 -64.22
C LEU A 177 1.90 18.37 -63.61
N SER A 178 1.24 17.50 -64.39
CA SER A 178 1.10 16.08 -64.05
C SER A 178 2.40 15.35 -64.36
N GLY A 179 3.44 15.66 -63.58
CA GLY A 179 4.64 14.84 -63.48
C GLY A 179 4.48 13.91 -62.29
N ASP A 180 4.53 12.61 -62.56
CA ASP A 180 4.52 11.53 -61.57
C ASP A 180 5.71 11.73 -60.62
N GLY A 181 5.46 12.37 -59.48
CA GLY A 181 6.51 12.88 -58.62
C GLY A 181 6.16 12.73 -57.16
N GLU A 182 6.31 11.50 -56.66
CA GLU A 182 6.61 11.24 -55.25
C GLU A 182 7.91 11.99 -54.87
N SER A 183 7.81 13.29 -54.62
CA SER A 183 8.95 14.03 -54.12
C SER A 183 8.52 15.26 -53.32
N LYS A 184 8.85 15.17 -52.02
CA LYS A 184 9.12 16.27 -51.10
C LYS A 184 7.94 17.18 -50.74
N ALA A 185 7.23 16.76 -49.69
CA ALA A 185 6.84 17.70 -48.64
C ALA A 185 8.10 18.24 -47.93
N GLU A 186 8.89 19.05 -48.64
CA GLU A 186 9.88 19.93 -48.03
C GLU A 186 9.12 21.16 -47.55
N PHE A 187 8.77 21.11 -46.26
CA PHE A 187 8.19 22.16 -45.46
C PHE A 187 8.71 23.55 -45.89
N LEU A 188 7.82 24.37 -46.47
CA LEU A 188 7.97 25.81 -46.38
C LEU A 188 7.91 26.20 -44.90
N LYS A 189 9.08 26.49 -44.32
CA LYS A 189 9.16 27.34 -43.13
C LYS A 189 8.67 28.72 -43.55
N VAL A 190 7.41 29.00 -43.28
CA VAL A 190 6.91 30.37 -43.26
C VAL A 190 7.49 30.99 -41.99
N GLU A 191 8.58 31.75 -42.14
CA GLU A 191 9.05 32.68 -41.13
C GLU A 191 8.05 33.84 -41.08
N GLY A 192 7.02 33.67 -40.25
CA GLY A 192 6.07 34.70 -39.86
C GLY A 192 6.17 34.90 -38.37
N GLU A 193 6.86 35.97 -37.97
CA GLU A 193 6.99 36.43 -36.60
C GLU A 193 5.61 36.68 -35.99
N ASN A 194 5.19 35.79 -35.11
CA ASN A 194 4.39 36.12 -33.95
C ASN A 194 5.02 35.37 -32.78
N GLU A 195 6.11 35.93 -32.26
CA GLU A 195 6.66 35.53 -30.98
C GLU A 195 5.61 35.81 -29.91
N PHE A 196 4.77 34.80 -29.66
CA PHE A 196 4.13 34.65 -28.38
C PHE A 196 5.26 34.45 -27.36
N ILE A 197 5.63 35.53 -26.68
CA ILE A 197 6.58 35.50 -25.56
C ILE A 197 5.92 34.66 -24.47
N SER A 198 6.17 33.35 -24.50
CA SER A 198 5.94 32.46 -23.36
C SER A 198 6.91 32.88 -22.27
N PRO A 199 6.43 33.39 -21.12
CA PRO A 199 7.33 33.83 -20.07
C PRO A 199 7.94 32.60 -19.39
N VAL A 200 9.24 32.68 -19.16
CA VAL A 200 10.11 31.70 -18.49
C VAL A 200 10.54 30.54 -19.38
N LYS A 201 11.70 30.72 -20.02
CA LYS A 201 12.56 29.63 -20.50
C LYS A 201 12.85 28.73 -19.29
N ARG A 202 12.09 27.64 -19.10
CA ARG A 202 12.37 26.65 -18.07
C ARG A 202 13.77 26.13 -18.33
N VAL A 203 14.72 26.48 -17.46
CA VAL A 203 16.08 25.94 -17.52
C VAL A 203 15.93 24.43 -17.38
N THR A 204 16.09 23.71 -18.49
CA THR A 204 15.99 22.26 -18.54
C THR A 204 17.12 21.69 -17.71
N ARG A 205 16.78 20.99 -16.62
CA ARG A 205 17.76 20.29 -15.78
C ARG A 205 18.44 19.18 -16.58
N ASP A 206 19.70 18.89 -16.27
CA ASP A 206 20.40 17.77 -16.89
C ASP A 206 19.73 16.43 -16.52
N LEU A 207 19.23 15.74 -17.55
CA LEU A 207 18.55 14.45 -17.40
C LEU A 207 19.47 13.37 -16.85
N LYS A 208 20.80 13.45 -17.11
CA LYS A 208 21.77 12.50 -16.57
C LYS A 208 21.87 12.60 -15.05
N THR A 209 22.00 13.82 -14.53
CA THR A 209 21.98 14.08 -13.08
C THR A 209 20.70 13.60 -12.40
N ILE A 210 19.55 13.86 -13.02
CA ILE A 210 18.23 13.39 -12.52
C ILE A 210 18.17 11.87 -12.42
N ARG A 211 18.57 11.17 -13.49
CA ARG A 211 18.58 9.70 -13.53
C ARG A 211 19.52 9.15 -12.46
N ARG A 212 20.73 9.71 -12.38
CA ARG A 212 21.75 9.30 -11.41
C ARG A 212 21.23 9.38 -9.99
N ILE A 213 20.62 10.51 -9.60
CA ILE A 213 20.06 10.66 -8.26
C ILE A 213 18.98 9.63 -7.93
N LYS A 214 18.08 9.34 -8.88
CA LYS A 214 17.03 8.34 -8.68
C LYS A 214 17.59 6.94 -8.40
N GLU A 215 18.64 6.56 -9.13
CA GLU A 215 19.36 5.30 -8.90
C GLU A 215 20.03 5.28 -7.53
N LEU A 216 20.69 6.38 -7.15
CA LEU A 216 21.43 6.50 -5.89
C LEU A 216 20.53 6.41 -4.65
N SER A 217 19.32 7.00 -4.70
CA SER A 217 18.35 6.96 -3.59
C SER A 217 17.45 5.72 -3.62
N ASN A 218 17.61 4.80 -4.59
CA ASN A 218 16.80 3.59 -4.74
C ASN A 218 15.27 3.86 -4.69
N GLY A 219 14.82 4.97 -5.27
CA GLY A 219 13.41 5.37 -5.25
C GLY A 219 12.82 5.69 -3.86
N ARG A 220 13.67 6.02 -2.88
CA ARG A 220 13.23 6.47 -1.55
C ARG A 220 13.32 7.98 -1.41
N CYS A 221 12.46 8.53 -0.56
CA CYS A 221 12.50 9.94 -0.17
C CYS A 221 13.69 10.20 0.78
N ASP A 222 14.51 11.21 0.50
CA ASP A 222 15.66 11.60 1.32
C ASP A 222 15.27 12.19 2.69
N LEU A 223 13.99 12.54 2.88
CA LEU A 223 13.50 13.09 4.15
C LEU A 223 12.76 12.08 5.03
N CYS A 224 11.83 11.31 4.46
CA CYS A 224 11.03 10.35 5.23
C CYS A 224 11.44 8.88 5.03
N GLU A 225 12.41 8.63 4.14
CA GLU A 225 12.96 7.31 3.80
C GLU A 225 11.95 6.29 3.23
N GLN A 226 10.70 6.70 3.01
CA GLN A 226 9.65 5.87 2.41
C GLN A 226 9.81 5.78 0.89
N TYR A 227 9.41 4.64 0.33
CA TYR A 227 9.20 4.50 -1.11
C TYR A 227 8.01 5.34 -1.55
N ALA A 228 8.12 5.98 -2.72
CA ALA A 228 7.04 6.76 -3.30
C ALA A 228 6.95 6.56 -4.80
N ASN A 229 5.71 6.44 -5.31
CA ASN A 229 5.43 6.30 -6.74
C ASN A 229 5.78 7.57 -7.53
N SER A 230 5.77 8.74 -6.85
CA SER A 230 6.15 10.02 -7.42
C SER A 230 7.19 10.69 -6.53
N ILE A 231 8.33 11.00 -7.14
CA ILE A 231 9.46 11.64 -6.48
C ILE A 231 9.82 12.91 -7.24
N ASN A 232 9.90 14.00 -6.51
CA ASN A 232 10.30 15.32 -6.98
C ASN A 232 11.76 15.57 -6.65
N ILE A 233 12.43 16.35 -7.49
CA ILE A 233 13.80 16.79 -7.26
C ILE A 233 13.77 18.19 -6.68
N HIS A 234 14.34 18.33 -5.50
CA HIS A 234 14.40 19.56 -4.74
C HIS A 234 15.86 20.02 -4.59
N HIS A 235 16.11 21.31 -4.71
CA HIS A 235 17.44 21.88 -4.46
C HIS A 235 17.61 22.16 -2.97
N ILE A 236 18.69 21.65 -2.35
CA ILE A 236 18.99 21.88 -0.93
C ILE A 236 19.31 23.36 -0.70
N VAL A 237 20.17 23.93 -1.55
CA VAL A 237 20.36 25.36 -1.70
C VAL A 237 19.54 25.81 -2.91
N PRO A 238 18.53 26.67 -2.75
CA PRO A 238 17.68 27.12 -3.85
C PRO A 238 18.49 27.72 -5.01
N LYS A 239 18.02 27.51 -6.24
CA LYS A 239 18.68 28.04 -7.45
C LYS A 239 18.78 29.57 -7.44
N VAL A 240 17.76 30.24 -6.89
CA VAL A 240 17.75 31.71 -6.70
C VAL A 240 18.84 32.20 -5.74
N SER A 241 19.33 31.32 -4.86
CA SER A 241 20.42 31.59 -3.91
C SER A 241 21.77 31.07 -4.41
N GLY A 242 21.90 30.75 -5.70
CA GLY A 242 23.16 30.28 -6.31
C GLY A 242 23.40 28.77 -6.19
N GLY A 243 22.39 27.98 -5.80
CA GLY A 243 22.52 26.52 -5.74
C GLY A 243 22.77 25.87 -7.10
N ALA A 244 23.79 25.01 -7.19
CA ALA A 244 24.14 24.28 -8.40
C ALA A 244 23.15 23.14 -8.72
N ASP A 245 23.06 22.75 -9.99
CA ASP A 245 22.33 21.54 -10.45
C ASP A 245 23.22 20.27 -10.30
N SER A 246 23.87 20.11 -9.15
CA SER A 246 24.82 19.02 -8.86
C SER A 246 24.22 17.95 -7.95
N VAL A 247 24.79 16.74 -7.92
CA VAL A 247 24.22 15.60 -7.16
C VAL A 247 24.19 15.87 -5.65
N GLU A 248 25.13 16.69 -5.18
CA GLU A 248 25.31 17.11 -3.79
C GLU A 248 24.21 18.09 -3.35
N ASN A 249 23.74 18.92 -4.27
CA ASN A 249 22.76 19.97 -3.99
C ASN A 249 21.32 19.56 -4.31
N LEU A 250 21.10 18.32 -4.75
CA LEU A 250 19.79 17.83 -5.16
C LEU A 250 19.31 16.71 -4.22
N ALA A 251 18.04 16.77 -3.84
CA ALA A 251 17.35 15.82 -2.98
C ALA A 251 16.12 15.23 -3.66
N LEU A 252 15.82 13.97 -3.38
CA LEU A 252 14.61 13.29 -3.80
C LEU A 252 13.56 13.32 -2.71
N LEU A 253 12.42 13.95 -2.99
CA LEU A 253 11.33 14.07 -2.03
C LEU A 253 10.05 13.47 -2.58
N CYS A 254 9.34 12.68 -1.78
CA CYS A 254 7.97 12.29 -2.12
C CYS A 254 7.06 13.54 -2.19
N ALA A 255 5.92 13.43 -2.88
CA ALA A 255 5.00 14.56 -3.06
C ALA A 255 4.61 15.26 -1.74
N SER A 256 4.37 14.50 -0.67
CA SER A 256 4.02 15.07 0.64
C SER A 256 5.17 15.84 1.30
N CYS A 257 6.40 15.30 1.24
CA CYS A 257 7.58 15.98 1.78
C CYS A 257 7.95 17.22 0.94
N ASN A 258 7.85 17.13 -0.39
CA ASN A 258 8.10 18.27 -1.28
C ASN A 258 7.10 19.41 -1.03
N HIS A 259 5.81 19.09 -0.89
CA HIS A 259 4.78 20.09 -0.59
C HIS A 259 4.96 20.73 0.79
N ARG A 260 5.36 19.93 1.79
CA ARG A 260 5.63 20.43 3.16
C ARG A 260 6.78 21.44 3.20
N ILE A 261 7.80 21.22 2.38
CA ILE A 261 8.98 22.07 2.32
C ILE A 261 8.76 23.33 1.48
N GLY A 262 7.92 23.24 0.44
CA GLY A 262 7.67 24.34 -0.49
C GLY A 262 8.91 24.72 -1.31
N ASP A 263 9.01 25.99 -1.71
CA ASP A 263 10.09 26.51 -2.56
C ASP A 263 11.39 26.83 -1.77
N GLY A 264 11.57 26.22 -0.59
CA GLY A 264 12.76 26.37 0.25
C GLY A 264 12.71 27.53 1.26
N THR A 265 11.62 28.30 1.31
CA THR A 265 11.46 29.45 2.24
C THR A 265 10.98 29.05 3.63
N ASN A 266 10.35 27.88 3.78
CA ASN A 266 9.71 27.44 5.04
C ASN A 266 10.29 26.14 5.61
N MET A 267 11.48 25.72 5.18
CA MET A 267 12.08 24.49 5.67
C MET A 267 12.58 24.67 7.11
N ASN A 268 12.10 23.83 8.04
CA ASN A 268 12.68 23.80 9.39
C ASN A 268 14.14 23.32 9.31
N LYS A 269 15.04 23.96 10.05
CA LYS A 269 16.46 23.60 10.17
C LYS A 269 16.68 22.10 10.41
N SER A 270 15.83 21.45 11.22
CA SER A 270 15.90 20.00 11.48
C SER A 270 15.67 19.15 10.23
N GLU A 271 14.74 19.56 9.35
CA GLU A 271 14.45 18.84 8.11
C GLU A 271 15.55 19.08 7.05
N LEU A 272 16.07 20.30 6.97
CA LEU A 272 17.21 20.62 6.12
C LEU A 272 18.42 19.76 6.47
N GLU A 273 18.69 19.59 7.76
CA GLU A 273 19.80 18.77 8.23
C GLU A 273 19.62 17.29 7.87
N LYS A 274 18.39 16.77 7.96
CA LYS A 274 18.09 15.39 7.52
C LYS A 274 18.34 15.20 6.03
N ILE A 275 17.91 16.16 5.20
CA ILE A 275 18.10 16.10 3.75
C ILE A 275 19.59 16.18 3.40
N LYS A 276 20.35 17.07 4.03
CA LYS A 276 21.81 17.15 3.85
C LYS A 276 22.50 15.84 4.23
N LEU A 277 22.16 15.31 5.40
CA LEU A 277 22.72 14.04 5.88
C LEU A 277 22.39 12.87 4.93
N ALA A 278 21.17 12.83 4.38
CA ALA A 278 20.78 11.83 3.40
C ALA A 278 21.57 11.97 2.09
N ALA A 279 21.76 13.19 1.60
CA ALA A 279 22.58 13.46 0.42
C ALA A 279 24.05 13.06 0.64
N GLU A 280 24.64 13.37 1.79
CA GLU A 280 26.00 12.96 2.15
C GLU A 280 26.17 11.44 2.27
N LYS A 281 25.24 10.77 2.96
CA LYS A 281 25.24 9.30 3.08
C LYS A 281 25.19 8.64 1.70
N ARG A 282 24.37 9.19 0.81
CA ARG A 282 24.24 8.72 -0.56
C ARG A 282 25.55 8.91 -1.33
N LEU A 283 26.21 10.07 -1.23
CA LEU A 283 27.49 10.29 -1.89
C LEU A 283 28.57 9.32 -1.39
N LYS A 284 28.73 9.18 -0.07
CA LYS A 284 29.71 8.27 0.54
C LYS A 284 29.53 6.81 0.10
N LYS A 285 28.28 6.38 -0.08
CA LYS A 285 27.97 5.01 -0.53
C LYS A 285 28.48 4.72 -1.94
N TYR A 286 28.47 5.71 -2.84
CA TYR A 286 28.79 5.50 -4.26
C TYR A 286 30.15 6.08 -4.68
N PHE A 287 30.72 6.96 -3.86
CA PHE A 287 32.06 7.51 -4.02
C PHE A 287 32.84 7.38 -2.70
N PRO A 288 33.22 6.15 -2.30
CA PRO A 288 34.02 5.95 -1.10
C PRO A 288 35.42 6.54 -1.31
N GLY A 289 35.68 7.74 -0.77
CA GLY A 289 36.96 8.44 -0.89
C GLY A 289 36.88 9.92 -1.27
N SER A 290 35.68 10.45 -1.55
CA SER A 290 35.41 11.89 -1.71
C SER A 290 35.17 12.60 -0.38
#